data_AF-A0A7X6GGI5-F1
#
_entry.id   AF-A0A7X6GGI5-F1
#
_cell.length_a   1.000
_cell.length_b   1.000
_cell.length_c   1.000
_cell.angle_alpha   90.00
_cell.angle_beta   90.00
_cell.angle_gamma   90.00
#
_symmetry.space_group_name_H-M   'P 1'
#
loop_
_entity.id
_entity.type
_entity.pdbx_description
1 polymer ?
#
loop_
_entity_poly.entity_id
_entity_poly.type
_entity_poly.pdbx_seq_one_letter_code
_entity_poly.pdbx_strand_id
1 'polypeptide(L)'
;MEGIYHVCTQRPAVKGFSLVEIMVVLAIVGLIGVATVSSLATSMQLNELNKAKAYLLTTQALQSRNWLETGEYLALSALPQSELPSITISQTIDDAGMYEIVATLTSRPSTDSCRVIKISEYALTPTECW
;
A
#
# COMPACT_ATOMS: atom_id res chain seq x y z
N MET A 1 14.05 -20.27 80.58
CA MET A 1 14.36 -21.18 79.46
C MET A 1 13.91 -20.49 78.19
N GLU A 2 14.86 -19.85 77.50
CA GLU A 2 14.60 -19.03 76.31
C GLU A 2 14.48 -19.95 75.08
N GLY A 3 13.34 -19.90 74.39
CA GLY A 3 13.07 -20.67 73.19
C GLY A 3 13.67 -19.99 71.96
N ILE A 4 14.57 -20.69 71.27
CA ILE A 4 15.22 -20.21 70.04
C ILE A 4 14.23 -20.35 68.88
N TYR A 5 13.76 -19.23 68.33
CA TYR A 5 12.92 -19.21 67.14
C TYR A 5 13.81 -19.29 65.88
N HIS A 6 13.74 -20.42 65.16
CA HIS A 6 14.35 -20.53 63.85
C HIS A 6 13.47 -19.82 62.81
N VAL A 7 13.91 -18.64 62.36
CA VAL A 7 13.30 -17.94 61.22
C VAL A 7 13.58 -18.77 59.97
N CYS A 8 12.55 -19.42 59.44
CA CYS A 8 12.64 -20.14 58.18
C CYS A 8 12.55 -19.13 57.03
N THR A 9 13.69 -18.69 56.52
CA THR A 9 13.77 -17.75 55.40
C THR A 9 13.31 -18.47 54.12
N GLN A 10 12.06 -18.26 53.70
CA GLN A 10 11.58 -18.74 52.39
C GLN A 10 12.39 -18.05 51.28
N ARG A 11 13.26 -18.83 50.61
CA ARG A 11 13.85 -18.40 49.35
C ARG A 11 12.76 -18.43 48.28
N PRO A 12 12.52 -17.34 47.53
CA PRO A 12 11.61 -17.41 46.40
C PRO A 12 12.17 -18.43 45.40
N ALA A 13 11.37 -19.45 45.10
CA ALA A 13 11.73 -20.41 44.06
C ALA A 13 11.87 -19.63 42.75
N VAL A 14 13.11 -19.50 42.26
CA VAL A 14 13.36 -18.97 40.92
C VAL A 14 12.74 -19.96 39.95
N LYS A 15 11.54 -19.65 39.47
CA LYS A 15 10.87 -20.44 38.42
C LYS A 15 11.70 -20.30 37.15
N GLY A 16 12.45 -21.33 36.79
CA GLY A 16 13.13 -21.41 35.50
C GLY A 16 12.13 -21.55 34.37
N PHE A 17 12.40 -20.94 33.22
CA PHE A 17 11.61 -21.15 32.00
C PHE A 17 11.69 -22.60 31.56
N SER A 18 10.54 -23.22 31.30
CA SER A 18 10.51 -24.56 30.73
C SER A 18 10.83 -24.52 29.24
N LEU A 19 11.56 -25.51 28.74
CA LEU A 19 11.82 -25.65 27.30
C LEU A 19 10.51 -25.77 26.51
N VAL A 20 9.50 -26.41 27.09
CA VAL A 20 8.16 -26.53 26.49
C VAL A 20 7.48 -25.16 26.38
N GLU A 21 7.66 -24.29 27.36
CA GLU A 21 7.09 -22.94 27.35
C GLU A 21 7.69 -22.09 26.23
N ILE A 22 9.02 -22.19 26.02
CA ILE A 22 9.69 -21.53 24.90
C ILE A 22 9.22 -22.09 23.56
N MET A 23 9.06 -23.41 23.43
CA MET A 23 8.55 -24.01 22.19
C MET A 23 7.12 -23.54 21.87
N VAL A 24 6.25 -23.44 22.88
CA VAL A 24 4.88 -22.95 22.70
C VAL A 24 4.88 -21.47 22.28
N VAL A 25 5.69 -20.62 22.92
CA VAL A 25 5.81 -19.20 22.56
C VAL A 25 6.31 -19.04 21.12
N LEU A 26 7.37 -19.76 20.73
CA LEU A 26 7.90 -19.71 19.37
C LEU A 26 6.88 -20.21 18.33
N ALA A 27 6.10 -21.24 18.66
CA ALA A 27 5.02 -21.72 17.79
C ALA A 27 3.93 -20.66 17.58
N ILE A 28 3.50 -19.97 18.66
CA ILE A 28 2.50 -18.91 18.58
C ILE A 28 3.03 -17.71 17.78
N VAL A 29 4.26 -17.25 18.07
CA VAL A 29 4.86 -16.12 17.36
C VAL A 29 5.07 -16.43 15.88
N GLY A 30 5.51 -17.64 15.55
CA GLY A 30 5.65 -18.08 14.16
C GLY A 30 4.32 -18.05 13.40
N LEU A 31 3.25 -18.55 14.02
CA LEU A 31 1.91 -18.55 13.42
C LEU A 31 1.39 -17.12 13.17
N ILE A 32 1.55 -16.22 14.15
CA ILE A 32 1.14 -14.82 14.01
C ILE A 32 2.00 -14.09 12.96
N GLY A 33 3.31 -14.38 12.92
CA GLY A 33 4.24 -13.76 11.98
C GLY A 33 3.88 -14.02 10.52
N VAL A 34 3.52 -15.27 10.18
CA VAL A 34 3.13 -15.61 8.80
C VAL A 34 1.86 -14.87 8.37
N ALA A 35 0.84 -14.83 9.22
CA ALA A 35 -0.43 -14.17 8.90
C ALA A 35 -0.30 -12.65 8.72
N THR A 36 0.55 -12.00 9.53
CA THR A 36 0.75 -10.54 9.45
C THR A 36 1.52 -10.13 8.19
N VAL A 37 2.53 -10.89 7.77
CA VAL A 37 3.31 -10.59 6.56
C VAL A 37 2.43 -10.62 5.30
N SER A 38 1.54 -11.61 5.16
CA SER A 38 0.63 -11.67 4.02
C SER A 38 -0.34 -10.48 3.96
N SER A 39 -0.88 -10.06 5.12
CA SER A 39 -1.80 -8.93 5.21
C SER A 39 -1.13 -7.61 4.83
N LEU A 40 0.11 -7.42 5.26
CA LEU A 40 0.90 -6.24 4.92
C LEU A 40 1.16 -6.14 3.42
N ALA A 41 1.54 -7.24 2.77
CA ALA A 41 1.80 -7.27 1.33
C ALA A 41 0.57 -6.86 0.51
N THR A 42 -0.62 -7.37 0.84
CA THR A 42 -1.88 -6.98 0.17
C THR A 42 -2.21 -5.51 0.41
N SER A 43 -2.00 -5.02 1.63
CA SER A 43 -2.26 -3.62 1.99
C SER A 43 -1.38 -2.65 1.19
N MET A 44 -0.10 -2.99 0.99
CA MET A 44 0.81 -2.20 0.17
C MET A 44 0.36 -2.15 -1.30
N GLN A 45 -0.08 -3.26 -1.87
CA GLN A 45 -0.58 -3.31 -3.25
C GLN A 45 -1.85 -2.47 -3.46
N LEU A 46 -2.72 -2.42 -2.45
CA LEU A 46 -3.92 -1.58 -2.48
C LEU A 46 -3.56 -0.10 -2.34
N ASN A 47 -2.59 0.22 -1.48
CA ASN A 47 -2.11 1.59 -1.30
C ASN A 47 -1.53 2.17 -2.60
N GLU A 48 -0.69 1.41 -3.31
CA GLU A 48 -0.14 1.85 -4.59
C GLU A 48 -1.23 2.10 -5.64
N LEU A 49 -2.24 1.23 -5.71
CA LEU A 49 -3.42 1.45 -6.57
C LEU A 49 -4.15 2.74 -6.22
N ASN A 50 -4.40 2.99 -4.93
CA ASN A 50 -5.09 4.20 -4.49
C ASN A 50 -4.27 5.47 -4.74
N LYS A 51 -2.94 5.42 -4.59
CA LYS A 51 -2.06 6.54 -4.95
C LYS A 51 -2.13 6.83 -6.44
N ALA A 52 -2.11 5.79 -7.29
CA ALA A 52 -2.26 5.95 -8.73
C ALA A 52 -3.62 6.58 -9.08
N LYS A 53 -4.72 6.10 -8.49
CA LYS A 53 -6.06 6.69 -8.66
C LYS A 53 -6.11 8.15 -8.25
N ALA A 54 -5.58 8.47 -7.06
CA ALA A 54 -5.57 9.84 -6.56
C ALA A 54 -4.79 10.78 -7.49
N TYR A 55 -3.64 10.33 -8.00
CA TYR A 55 -2.86 11.05 -8.99
C TYR A 55 -3.65 11.27 -10.30
N LEU A 56 -4.27 10.23 -10.83
CA LEU A 56 -5.08 10.31 -12.05
C LEU A 56 -6.27 11.26 -11.91
N LEU A 57 -7.00 11.21 -10.79
CA LEU A 57 -8.12 12.12 -10.52
C LEU A 57 -7.66 13.58 -10.36
N THR A 58 -6.51 13.78 -9.71
CA THR A 58 -5.93 15.13 -9.53
C THR A 58 -5.49 15.72 -10.88
N THR A 59 -4.86 14.90 -11.73
CA THR A 59 -4.46 15.32 -13.08
C THR A 59 -5.66 15.56 -13.98
N GLN A 60 -6.72 14.76 -13.90
CA GLN A 60 -7.98 15.00 -14.60
C GLN A 60 -8.58 16.35 -14.21
N ALA A 61 -8.66 16.66 -12.91
CA ALA A 61 -9.17 17.95 -12.43
C ALA A 61 -8.34 19.13 -12.95
N LEU A 62 -7.01 18.97 -13.00
CA LEU A 62 -6.11 19.98 -13.57
C LEU A 62 -6.34 20.17 -15.07
N GLN A 63 -6.51 19.06 -15.81
CA GLN A 63 -6.80 19.11 -17.25
C GLN A 63 -8.11 19.80 -17.55
N SER A 64 -9.18 19.45 -16.83
CA SER A 64 -10.49 20.09 -16.97
C SER A 64 -10.41 21.59 -16.68
N ARG A 65 -9.64 21.98 -15.65
CA ARG A 65 -9.42 23.40 -15.35
C ARG A 65 -8.69 24.12 -16.47
N ASN A 66 -7.59 23.56 -16.97
CA ASN A 66 -6.81 24.19 -18.04
C ASN A 66 -7.62 24.32 -19.33
N TRP A 67 -8.40 23.28 -19.68
CA TRP A 67 -9.31 23.32 -20.82
C TRP A 67 -10.32 24.47 -20.71
N LEU A 68 -10.86 24.71 -19.52
CA LEU A 68 -11.80 25.82 -19.29
C LEU A 68 -11.12 27.20 -19.35
N GLU A 69 -9.84 27.30 -19.01
CA GLU A 69 -9.08 28.56 -19.00
C GLU A 69 -8.49 28.91 -20.38
N THR A 70 -7.97 27.92 -21.11
CA THR A 70 -7.22 28.13 -22.36
C THR A 70 -7.81 27.46 -23.59
N GLY A 71 -8.76 26.52 -23.41
CA GLY A 71 -9.29 25.70 -24.50
C GLY A 71 -8.33 24.62 -24.99
N GLU A 72 -7.28 24.31 -24.22
CA GLU A 72 -6.28 23.29 -24.57
C GLU A 72 -5.97 22.40 -23.35
N TYR A 73 -5.55 21.16 -23.58
CA TYR A 73 -5.04 20.28 -22.52
C TYR A 73 -3.53 20.45 -22.33
N LEU A 74 -3.08 20.27 -21.11
CA LEU A 74 -1.66 20.28 -20.76
C LEU A 74 -0.94 19.04 -21.31
N ALA A 75 0.27 19.25 -21.82
CA ALA A 75 1.20 18.18 -22.14
C ALA A 75 1.73 17.50 -20.87
N LEU A 76 2.21 16.26 -21.00
CA LEU A 76 2.68 15.43 -19.88
C LEU A 76 3.75 16.11 -19.02
N SER A 77 4.62 16.93 -19.62
CA SER A 77 5.67 17.67 -18.92
C SER A 77 5.15 18.78 -18.00
N ALA A 78 3.93 19.28 -18.25
CA ALA A 78 3.27 20.31 -17.46
C ALA A 78 2.32 19.72 -16.40
N LEU A 79 2.12 18.39 -16.40
CA LEU A 79 1.39 17.72 -15.34
C LEU A 79 2.29 17.55 -14.10
N PRO A 80 1.70 17.52 -12.88
CA PRO A 80 2.43 17.21 -11.66
C PRO A 80 3.25 15.94 -11.83
N GLN A 81 4.56 15.98 -11.55
CA GLN A 81 5.36 14.76 -11.68
C GLN A 81 4.94 13.73 -10.63
N SER A 82 4.76 12.49 -11.07
CA SER A 82 4.56 11.37 -10.16
C SER A 82 5.90 10.98 -9.55
N GLU A 83 6.13 11.30 -8.28
CA GLU A 83 7.30 10.84 -7.51
C GLU A 83 7.17 9.38 -7.04
N LEU A 84 6.28 8.60 -7.66
CA LEU A 84 5.93 7.25 -7.21
C LEU A 84 6.82 6.21 -7.92
N PRO A 85 7.78 5.57 -7.22
CA PRO A 85 8.76 4.69 -7.87
C PRO A 85 8.15 3.41 -8.46
N SER A 86 6.94 3.03 -8.00
CA SER A 86 6.24 1.82 -8.45
C SER A 86 5.17 2.10 -9.52
N ILE A 87 5.08 3.33 -10.02
CA ILE A 87 4.04 3.75 -10.97
C ILE A 87 4.69 4.52 -12.13
N THR A 88 4.42 4.07 -13.35
CA THR A 88 4.80 4.77 -14.57
C THR A 88 3.60 5.49 -15.14
N ILE A 89 3.71 6.80 -15.35
CA ILE A 89 2.67 7.63 -15.95
C ILE A 89 3.03 7.92 -17.41
N SER A 90 2.05 7.80 -18.28
CA SER A 90 2.12 8.27 -19.65
C SER A 90 0.83 8.99 -20.02
N GLN A 91 0.91 9.86 -21.01
CA GLN A 91 -0.24 10.54 -21.57
C GLN A 91 -0.16 10.45 -23.08
N THR A 92 -1.31 10.22 -23.70
CA THR A 92 -1.49 10.33 -25.14
C THR A 92 -2.61 11.34 -25.40
N ILE A 93 -2.45 12.12 -26.46
CA ILE A 93 -3.52 12.98 -27.00
C ILE A 93 -3.83 12.40 -28.37
N ASP A 94 -5.09 12.11 -28.64
CA ASP A 94 -5.52 11.58 -29.94
C ASP A 94 -5.71 12.69 -30.98
N ASP A 95 -5.97 12.29 -32.24
CA ASP A 95 -6.17 13.23 -33.35
C ASP A 95 -7.42 14.13 -33.17
N ALA A 96 -8.34 13.74 -32.27
CA ALA A 96 -9.52 14.52 -31.92
C ALA A 96 -9.25 15.50 -30.75
N GLY A 97 -8.01 15.54 -30.24
CA GLY A 97 -7.60 16.40 -29.13
C GLY A 97 -8.00 15.86 -27.76
N MET A 98 -8.51 14.64 -27.66
CA MET A 98 -8.87 14.01 -26.39
C MET A 98 -7.63 13.42 -25.74
N TYR A 99 -7.46 13.66 -24.44
CA TYR A 99 -6.37 13.06 -23.68
C TYR A 99 -6.76 11.72 -23.06
N GLU A 100 -5.79 10.82 -22.98
CA GLU A 100 -5.83 9.62 -22.14
C GLU A 100 -4.57 9.62 -21.27
N ILE A 101 -4.73 9.59 -19.95
CA ILE A 101 -3.62 9.43 -19.00
C ILE A 101 -3.64 7.99 -18.51
N VAL A 102 -2.50 7.32 -18.62
CA VAL A 102 -2.31 5.91 -18.28
C VAL A 102 -1.34 5.81 -17.12
N ALA A 103 -1.76 5.17 -16.03
CA ALA A 103 -0.89 4.77 -14.92
C ALA A 103 -0.66 3.26 -14.94
N THR A 104 0.61 2.87 -15.01
CA THR A 104 1.04 1.47 -14.98
C THR A 104 1.73 1.16 -13.66
N LEU A 105 1.15 0.27 -12.86
CA LEU A 105 1.74 -0.20 -11.62
C LEU A 105 2.81 -1.27 -11.92
N THR A 106 4.08 -0.92 -11.74
CA THR A 106 5.21 -1.85 -11.98
C THR A 106 5.34 -2.90 -10.89
N SER A 107 4.76 -2.66 -9.73
CA SER A 107 4.71 -3.60 -8.60
C SER A 107 3.75 -4.77 -8.79
N ARG A 108 2.85 -4.71 -9.79
CA ARG A 108 1.88 -5.76 -10.10
C ARG A 108 2.34 -6.63 -11.27
N PRO A 109 2.01 -7.94 -11.26
CA PRO A 109 2.34 -8.84 -12.35
C PRO A 109 1.60 -8.44 -13.62
N SER A 110 2.20 -8.73 -14.78
CA SER A 110 1.64 -8.35 -16.10
C SER A 110 0.27 -8.94 -16.41
N THR A 111 -0.11 -10.00 -15.71
CA THR A 111 -1.40 -10.69 -15.84
C THR A 111 -2.52 -10.06 -15.02
N ASP A 112 -2.21 -9.11 -14.14
CA ASP A 112 -3.20 -8.42 -13.31
C ASP A 112 -3.99 -7.40 -14.15
N SER A 113 -5.31 -7.53 -14.19
CA SER A 113 -6.20 -6.63 -14.94
C SER A 113 -6.13 -5.19 -14.43
N CYS A 114 -5.82 -4.98 -13.14
CA CYS A 114 -5.67 -3.67 -12.52
C CYS A 114 -4.24 -3.14 -12.52
N ARG A 115 -3.34 -3.76 -13.28
CA ARG A 115 -1.98 -3.25 -13.46
C ARG A 115 -1.95 -1.92 -14.21
N VAL A 116 -2.82 -1.77 -15.21
CA VAL A 116 -2.91 -0.58 -16.05
C VAL A 116 -4.26 0.05 -15.81
N ILE A 117 -4.26 1.25 -15.24
CA ILE A 117 -5.48 2.04 -15.04
C ILE A 117 -5.37 3.32 -15.87
N LYS A 118 -6.49 3.74 -16.43
CA LYS A 118 -6.57 4.83 -17.38
C LYS A 118 -7.71 5.75 -17.03
N ILE A 119 -7.47 7.04 -17.26
CA ILE A 119 -8.47 8.09 -17.14
C ILE A 119 -8.47 8.92 -18.41
N SER A 120 -9.65 9.17 -18.93
CA SER A 120 -9.89 10.18 -19.96
C SER A 120 -10.88 11.22 -19.43
N GLU A 121 -11.31 12.14 -20.28
CA GLU A 121 -12.31 13.13 -19.92
C GLU A 121 -13.66 12.49 -19.50
N TYR A 122 -14.04 11.37 -20.11
CA TYR A 122 -15.37 10.76 -19.96
C TYR A 122 -15.35 9.32 -19.46
N ALA A 123 -14.19 8.69 -19.33
CA ALA A 123 -14.10 7.28 -18.96
C ALA A 123 -13.01 6.99 -17.93
N LEU A 124 -13.34 6.04 -17.05
CA LEU A 124 -12.45 5.39 -16.10
C LEU A 124 -12.35 3.92 -16.48
N THR A 125 -11.17 3.46 -16.89
CA THR A 125 -10.97 2.08 -17.32
C THR A 125 -9.75 1.45 -16.65
N PRO A 126 -9.78 0.15 -16.31
CA PRO A 126 -10.94 -0.76 -16.26
C PRO A 126 -11.85 -0.45 -15.06
N THR A 127 -13.17 -0.43 -15.23
CA THR A 127 -14.13 0.00 -14.18
C THR A 127 -14.07 -0.84 -12.91
N GLU A 128 -13.74 -2.13 -13.02
CA GLU A 128 -13.57 -3.05 -11.88
C GLU A 128 -12.38 -2.70 -10.97
N CYS A 129 -11.46 -1.88 -11.48
CA CYS A 129 -10.27 -1.47 -10.76
C CYS A 129 -10.40 -0.09 -10.12
N TRP A 130 -11.49 0.64 -10.37
CA TRP A 130 -11.75 2.00 -9.88
C TRP A 130 -12.54 2.03 -8.57
#